data_AF-A0A6J1QNH2-F1
#
_entry.id   AF-A0A6J1QNH2-F1
#
_cell.length_a   1.000
_cell.length_b   1.000
_cell.length_c   1.000
_cell.angle_alpha   90.00
_cell.angle_beta   90.00
_cell.angle_gamma   90.00
#
_symmetry.space_group_name_H-M   'P 1'
#
loop_
_entity.id
_entity.type
_entity.pdbx_description
1 polymer ?
#
loop_
_entity_poly.entity_id
_entity_poly.type
_entity_poly.pdbx_seq_one_letter_code
_entity_poly.pdbx_strand_id
1 'polypeptide(L)'
;MNALYVLWTALMSACVMHAFNLEPRIPVVKRGLQGSYFGYSVAEHIEIENHSSSKSTSWMLIGAPLDQNRQPGTNRSGALWKCPLSTYTGDCTQVITDGRLMDDGLLYRPYEYESYDSNLESDDLVPPGTDEIKDNQWLGVTVRSQGVGGKVMVCAHRHIVKTADSQWGQGQCYILSQDLKYDDLKKPCSGKPTNKAHEQFGYCQAGTSGLLTAEDRVVIGTPGPHTWRGTLYLFTISDEFLTRDNTVYNAPMQDFSPVNKYSYLGMSVAVGNFFGKDLAYAAGAPRSNGTGQVVLFTRRDFKSDMDVALVLDGEQFASSYGYEITSADVNGD
;
A
#
# COMPACT_ATOMS: atom_id res chain seq x y z
N MET A 1 9.39 -17.94 49.36
CA MET A 1 8.89 -18.29 48.01
C MET A 1 8.76 -17.10 47.05
N ASN A 2 9.06 -15.85 47.45
CA ASN A 2 8.87 -14.67 46.57
C ASN A 2 10.14 -14.10 45.92
N ALA A 3 11.34 -14.56 46.28
CA ALA A 3 12.58 -14.02 45.71
C ALA A 3 12.98 -14.68 44.37
N LEU A 4 12.68 -15.98 44.18
CA LEU A 4 13.02 -16.69 42.94
C LEU A 4 12.11 -16.30 41.76
N TYR A 5 10.84 -15.96 42.01
CA TYR A 5 9.91 -15.55 40.95
C TYR A 5 10.26 -14.17 40.37
N VAL A 6 10.75 -13.24 41.20
CA VAL A 6 11.15 -11.89 40.76
C VAL A 6 12.43 -11.91 39.92
N LEU A 7 13.33 -12.86 40.18
CA LEU A 7 14.55 -13.06 39.37
C LEU A 7 14.24 -13.69 38.01
N TRP A 8 13.22 -14.56 37.92
CA TRP A 8 12.82 -15.20 36.66
C TRP A 8 12.05 -14.25 35.73
N THR A 9 11.22 -13.35 36.28
CA THR A 9 10.55 -12.30 35.49
C THR A 9 11.50 -11.21 35.02
N ALA A 10 12.56 -10.89 35.79
CA ALA A 10 13.60 -9.96 35.37
C ALA A 10 14.49 -10.49 34.24
N LEU A 11 14.75 -11.81 34.19
CA LEU A 11 15.57 -12.42 33.13
C LEU A 11 14.84 -12.50 31.78
N MET A 12 13.51 -12.62 31.77
CA MET A 12 12.70 -12.65 30.54
C MET A 12 12.39 -11.24 29.97
N SER A 13 12.64 -10.17 30.72
CA SER A 13 12.31 -8.79 30.33
C SER A 13 13.42 -8.04 29.60
N ALA A 14 14.51 -8.71 29.21
CA ALA A 14 15.65 -8.08 28.54
C ALA A 14 16.17 -8.92 27.38
N CYS A 15 15.28 -9.47 26.56
CA CYS A 15 15.64 -9.74 25.16
C CYS A 15 15.65 -8.41 24.43
N VAL A 16 16.65 -7.58 24.74
CA VAL A 16 16.99 -6.44 23.90
C VAL A 16 17.50 -7.05 22.61
N MET A 17 16.64 -7.15 21.61
CA MET A 17 17.05 -7.41 20.24
C MET A 17 17.90 -6.21 19.81
N HIS A 18 19.17 -6.20 20.19
CA HIS A 18 20.13 -5.38 19.50
C HIS A 18 20.18 -5.94 18.09
N ALA A 19 19.86 -5.11 17.11
CA ALA A 19 20.33 -5.31 15.76
C ALA A 19 21.87 -5.17 15.79
N PHE A 20 22.54 -6.16 16.38
CA PHE A 20 23.96 -6.10 16.75
C PHE A 20 24.87 -6.26 15.54
N ASN A 21 24.31 -6.76 14.44
CA ASN A 21 25.01 -7.06 13.18
C ASN A 21 24.70 -6.07 12.06
N LEU A 22 23.92 -5.01 12.30
CA LEU A 22 23.87 -3.89 11.37
C LEU A 22 25.18 -3.11 11.46
N GLU A 23 25.73 -2.69 10.33
CA GLU A 23 26.97 -1.90 10.25
C GLU A 23 26.64 -0.40 10.15
N PRO A 24 26.66 0.35 11.27
CA PRO A 24 26.27 1.76 11.26
C PRO A 24 27.41 2.69 10.79
N ARG A 25 28.66 2.21 10.65
CA ARG A 25 29.81 3.09 10.34
C ARG A 25 29.93 3.40 8.84
N ILE A 26 29.44 2.51 7.99
CA ILE A 26 29.49 2.65 6.52
C ILE A 26 28.09 2.53 5.90
N PRO A 27 27.12 3.39 6.28
CA PRO A 27 25.79 3.34 5.73
C PRO A 27 25.79 3.79 4.27
N VAL A 28 24.94 3.15 3.46
CA VAL A 28 24.57 3.70 2.15
C VAL A 28 23.50 4.76 2.37
N VAL A 29 23.79 6.00 2.00
CA VAL A 29 22.89 7.15 2.23
C VAL A 29 22.43 7.71 0.89
N LYS A 30 21.11 7.82 0.71
CA LYS A 30 20.50 8.50 -0.44
C LYS A 30 19.82 9.79 0.00
N ARG A 31 19.94 10.84 -0.80
CA ARG A 31 19.43 12.18 -0.49
C ARG A 31 18.49 12.65 -1.59
N GLY A 32 17.25 12.94 -1.22
CA GLY A 32 16.28 13.61 -2.09
C GLY A 32 16.22 15.12 -1.85
N LEU A 33 15.32 15.78 -2.58
CA LEU A 33 15.08 17.22 -2.48
C LEU A 33 14.52 17.61 -1.11
N GLN A 34 14.95 18.75 -0.55
CA GLN A 34 14.40 19.25 0.72
C GLN A 34 12.89 19.53 0.60
N GLY A 35 12.11 19.06 1.58
CA GLY A 35 10.65 19.26 1.60
C GLY A 35 9.85 18.33 0.69
N SER A 36 10.49 17.46 -0.10
CA SER A 36 9.83 16.42 -0.91
C SER A 36 9.26 15.26 -0.08
N TYR A 37 9.70 15.15 1.18
CA TYR A 37 9.47 14.00 2.06
C TYR A 37 10.04 12.70 1.47
N PHE A 38 11.15 12.80 0.75
CA PHE A 38 11.93 11.65 0.30
C PHE A 38 12.32 10.75 1.49
N GLY A 39 11.92 9.48 1.42
CA GLY A 39 12.09 8.53 2.52
C GLY A 39 10.86 8.36 3.39
N TYR A 40 9.72 8.98 3.04
CA TYR A 40 8.46 8.78 3.77
C TYR A 40 8.04 7.30 3.78
N SER A 41 8.26 6.60 2.66
CA SER A 41 8.13 5.16 2.56
C SER A 41 9.33 4.58 1.82
N VAL A 42 9.72 3.35 2.17
CA VAL A 42 10.85 2.65 1.58
C VAL A 42 10.50 1.18 1.34
N ALA A 43 11.07 0.59 0.30
CA ALA A 43 11.03 -0.83 0.06
C ALA A 43 12.32 -1.31 -0.62
N GLU A 44 12.74 -2.53 -0.32
CA GLU A 44 13.80 -3.22 -1.04
C GLU A 44 13.19 -3.96 -2.22
N HIS A 45 13.90 -3.99 -3.35
CA HIS A 45 13.44 -4.66 -4.55
C HIS A 45 14.62 -5.24 -5.34
N ILE A 46 14.42 -6.39 -5.96
CA ILE A 46 15.42 -7.02 -6.83
C ILE A 46 14.77 -7.25 -8.19
N GLU A 47 15.29 -6.55 -9.20
CA GLU A 47 14.92 -6.69 -10.61
C GLU A 47 15.76 -7.81 -11.23
N ILE A 48 15.15 -8.70 -12.02
CA ILE A 48 15.81 -9.80 -12.73
C ILE A 48 15.92 -9.44 -14.22
N GLU A 49 17.14 -9.44 -14.74
CA GLU A 49 17.44 -9.01 -16.11
C GLU A 49 17.35 -10.19 -17.09
N ASN A 50 16.23 -10.31 -17.82
CA ASN A 50 15.92 -11.35 -18.82
C ASN A 50 16.03 -12.82 -18.33
N HIS A 51 15.04 -13.66 -18.66
CA HIS A 51 15.01 -15.09 -18.27
C HIS A 51 16.23 -15.94 -18.69
N SER A 52 17.12 -15.42 -19.54
CA SER A 52 18.34 -16.09 -20.02
C SER A 52 19.62 -15.69 -19.29
N SER A 53 19.61 -14.63 -18.46
CA SER A 53 20.78 -14.17 -17.74
C SER A 53 20.53 -14.19 -16.23
N SER A 54 21.44 -14.77 -15.45
CA SER A 54 21.35 -14.80 -13.99
C SER A 54 21.70 -13.44 -13.35
N LYS A 55 21.54 -12.33 -14.06
CA LYS A 55 21.82 -10.99 -13.55
C LYS A 55 20.60 -10.45 -12.82
N SER A 56 20.87 -9.89 -11.64
CA SER A 56 19.87 -9.22 -10.83
C SER A 56 20.40 -7.87 -10.36
N THR A 57 19.53 -6.87 -10.28
CA THR A 57 19.87 -5.54 -9.77
C THR A 57 19.06 -5.24 -8.51
N SER A 58 19.76 -4.90 -7.42
CA SER A 58 19.13 -4.50 -6.17
C SER A 58 18.87 -3.00 -6.13
N TRP A 59 17.63 -2.64 -5.81
CA TRP A 59 17.14 -1.28 -5.73
C TRP A 59 16.60 -0.97 -4.34
N MET A 60 16.88 0.24 -3.86
CA MET A 60 16.08 0.88 -2.82
C MET A 60 15.00 1.71 -3.51
N LEU A 61 13.75 1.35 -3.26
CA LEU A 61 12.59 2.11 -3.70
C LEU A 61 12.21 3.11 -2.62
N ILE A 62 12.01 4.37 -3.00
CA ILE A 62 11.80 5.46 -2.06
C ILE A 62 10.61 6.31 -2.50
N GLY A 63 9.59 6.38 -1.64
CA GLY A 63 8.48 7.29 -1.80
C GLY A 63 8.83 8.71 -1.33
N ALA A 64 8.42 9.70 -2.13
CA ALA A 64 8.58 11.13 -1.83
C ALA A 64 7.24 11.85 -2.09
N PRO A 65 6.27 11.80 -1.14
CA PRO A 65 4.88 12.22 -1.35
C PRO A 65 4.65 13.68 -1.76
N LEU A 66 5.63 14.55 -1.52
CA LEU A 66 5.54 15.98 -1.83
C LEU A 66 6.55 16.43 -2.88
N ASP A 67 7.24 15.49 -3.52
CA ASP A 67 8.12 15.76 -4.65
C ASP A 67 7.34 16.06 -5.94
N GLN A 68 8.04 16.59 -6.93
CA GLN A 68 7.46 16.84 -8.24
C GLN A 68 7.53 15.56 -9.09
N ASN A 69 6.36 15.07 -9.52
CA ASN A 69 6.29 13.98 -10.49
C ASN A 69 6.70 14.46 -11.89
N ARG A 70 7.24 13.54 -12.69
CA ARG A 70 7.52 13.74 -14.12
C ARG A 70 6.26 14.03 -14.94
N GLN A 71 5.07 13.62 -14.49
CA GLN A 71 3.82 13.98 -15.14
C GLN A 71 3.65 15.52 -15.20
N PRO A 72 3.54 16.12 -16.40
CA PRO A 72 3.41 17.56 -16.54
C PRO A 72 2.08 18.06 -16.00
N GLY A 73 1.97 19.36 -15.71
CA GLY A 73 0.72 19.96 -15.24
C GLY A 73 0.29 19.50 -13.84
N THR A 74 1.21 18.96 -13.04
CA THR A 74 0.98 18.63 -11.63
C THR A 74 1.88 19.47 -10.73
N ASN A 75 1.47 19.66 -9.48
CA ASN A 75 2.23 20.38 -8.46
C ASN A 75 2.33 19.57 -7.17
N ARG A 76 3.55 19.17 -6.79
CA ARG A 76 3.83 18.34 -5.60
C ARG A 76 2.92 17.11 -5.51
N SER A 77 2.72 16.46 -6.67
CA SER A 77 1.89 15.26 -6.81
C SER A 77 2.51 14.03 -6.13
N GLY A 78 3.80 14.07 -5.83
CA GLY A 78 4.56 12.99 -5.22
C GLY A 78 5.22 12.09 -6.26
N ALA A 79 6.26 11.38 -5.84
CA ALA A 79 7.08 10.58 -6.74
C ALA A 79 7.56 9.27 -6.10
N LEU A 80 7.84 8.30 -6.96
CA LEU A 80 8.60 7.09 -6.64
C LEU A 80 10.01 7.22 -7.22
N TRP A 81 11.02 6.92 -6.40
CA TRP A 81 12.42 6.91 -6.78
C TRP A 81 12.98 5.50 -6.67
N LYS A 82 13.87 5.13 -7.60
CA LYS A 82 14.72 3.95 -7.49
C LYS A 82 16.18 4.37 -7.34
N CYS A 83 16.86 3.82 -6.34
CA CYS A 83 18.23 4.15 -6.02
C CYS A 83 19.08 2.88 -6.01
N PRO A 84 20.23 2.85 -6.69
CA PRO A 84 21.12 1.69 -6.64
C PRO A 84 21.81 1.60 -5.27
N LEU A 85 22.30 0.41 -4.89
CA LEU A 85 23.11 0.20 -3.69
C LEU A 85 24.57 0.69 -3.86
N SER A 86 24.74 1.92 -4.32
CA SER A 86 26.03 2.59 -4.51
C SER A 86 26.34 3.56 -3.35
N THR A 87 27.60 3.98 -3.21
CA THR A 87 28.01 5.03 -2.25
C THR A 87 27.65 6.46 -2.69
N TYR A 88 27.16 6.67 -3.91
CA TYR A 88 26.73 7.99 -4.37
C TYR A 88 25.41 8.35 -3.72
N THR A 89 25.26 9.61 -3.28
CA THR A 89 24.06 10.02 -2.54
C THR A 89 22.92 10.51 -3.43
N GLY A 90 23.23 10.93 -4.66
CA GLY A 90 22.30 11.62 -5.57
C GLY A 90 22.12 10.94 -6.92
N ASP A 91 22.35 9.63 -7.00
CA ASP A 91 22.22 8.81 -8.21
C ASP A 91 20.87 8.07 -8.28
N CYS A 92 19.90 8.49 -7.46
CA CYS A 92 18.53 8.01 -7.56
C CYS A 92 17.88 8.54 -8.85
N THR A 93 17.06 7.70 -9.47
CA THR A 93 16.28 8.07 -10.66
C THR A 93 14.80 7.95 -10.34
N GLN A 94 14.00 8.90 -10.84
CA GLN A 94 12.56 8.85 -10.64
C GLN A 94 11.95 7.80 -11.57
N VAL A 95 11.09 6.95 -11.03
CA VAL A 95 10.29 5.98 -11.77
C VAL A 95 9.11 6.69 -12.41
N ILE A 96 8.85 6.45 -13.68
CA ILE A 96 7.67 6.97 -14.37
C ILE A 96 6.49 6.11 -13.96
N THR A 97 5.68 6.61 -13.04
CA THR A 97 4.52 5.90 -12.48
C THR A 97 3.21 6.22 -13.18
N ASP A 98 3.12 7.38 -13.84
CA ASP A 98 1.86 7.98 -14.25
C ASP A 98 2.07 8.93 -15.45
N GLY A 99 0.98 9.24 -16.15
CA GLY A 99 0.98 10.18 -17.27
C GLY A 99 1.51 9.63 -18.59
N ARG A 100 1.77 8.32 -18.71
CA ARG A 100 2.16 7.72 -19.99
C ARG A 100 1.00 7.74 -21.00
N LEU A 101 1.32 8.06 -22.25
CA LEU A 101 0.42 7.88 -23.39
C LEU A 101 0.36 6.41 -23.80
N MET A 102 -0.83 5.91 -24.15
CA MET A 102 -0.94 4.70 -24.97
C MET A 102 -0.89 5.13 -26.45
N ASP A 103 -0.33 4.27 -27.30
CA ASP A 103 0.02 4.54 -28.71
C ASP A 103 -1.21 4.84 -29.61
N ASP A 104 -2.43 4.71 -29.09
CA ASP A 104 -3.68 5.02 -29.79
C ASP A 104 -4.08 6.51 -29.71
N GLY A 105 -3.34 7.34 -28.97
CA GLY A 105 -3.64 8.76 -28.79
C GLY A 105 -4.96 9.03 -28.05
N LEU A 106 -5.54 8.02 -27.39
CA LEU A 106 -6.76 8.17 -26.62
C LEU A 106 -6.43 8.40 -25.14
N LEU A 107 -6.87 9.56 -24.64
CA LEU A 107 -6.97 9.81 -23.20
C LEU A 107 -7.89 8.74 -22.58
N TYR A 108 -7.31 7.90 -21.72
CA TYR A 108 -7.96 7.12 -20.66
C TYR A 108 -9.46 6.83 -20.90
N ARG A 109 -9.79 5.67 -21.49
CA ARG A 109 -11.15 5.11 -21.40
C ARG A 109 -11.30 4.41 -20.05
N PRO A 110 -12.17 4.87 -19.13
CA PRO A 110 -12.37 4.22 -17.83
C PRO A 110 -13.02 2.82 -17.90
N TYR A 111 -13.27 2.29 -19.11
CA TYR A 111 -14.13 1.13 -19.37
C TYR A 111 -13.71 0.40 -20.67
N GLU A 112 -12.47 -0.07 -20.79
CA GLU A 112 -12.19 -1.11 -21.78
C GLU A 112 -10.98 -1.97 -21.39
N TYR A 113 -11.18 -3.28 -21.55
CA TYR A 113 -10.25 -4.36 -21.25
C TYR A 113 -9.39 -4.58 -22.50
N GLU A 114 -8.28 -3.89 -22.63
CA GLU A 114 -7.27 -4.23 -23.64
C GLU A 114 -5.88 -4.33 -23.01
N SER A 115 -5.18 -5.39 -23.40
CA SER A 115 -3.87 -5.79 -22.89
C SER A 115 -2.81 -4.74 -23.22
N TYR A 116 -2.17 -4.18 -22.20
CA TYR A 116 -1.05 -3.26 -22.30
C TYR A 116 0.16 -3.95 -22.96
N ASP A 117 0.63 -3.43 -24.12
CA ASP A 117 1.90 -3.85 -24.73
C ASP A 117 3.04 -2.92 -24.27
N SER A 118 3.90 -3.45 -23.39
CA SER A 118 5.04 -2.76 -22.77
C SER A 118 6.22 -2.47 -23.72
N ASN A 119 6.12 -2.82 -25.01
CA ASN A 119 7.18 -2.64 -26.02
C ASN A 119 7.04 -1.37 -26.88
N LEU A 120 5.95 -0.60 -26.73
CA LEU A 120 5.65 0.62 -27.49
C LEU A 120 5.62 1.86 -26.56
N GLU A 121 6.57 1.94 -25.62
CA GLU A 121 6.62 3.02 -24.63
C GLU A 121 7.30 4.28 -25.19
N SER A 122 6.56 5.39 -25.25
CA SER A 122 7.14 6.74 -25.33
C SER A 122 7.27 7.33 -23.92
N ASP A 123 8.38 8.03 -23.66
CA ASP A 123 8.58 8.85 -22.46
C ASP A 123 7.83 10.21 -22.54
N ASP A 124 7.01 10.41 -23.57
CA ASP A 124 6.12 11.56 -23.69
C ASP A 124 4.95 11.46 -22.70
N LEU A 125 5.02 12.25 -21.63
CA LEU A 125 4.01 12.27 -20.58
C LEU A 125 2.94 13.34 -20.83
N VAL A 126 1.69 13.01 -20.52
CA VAL A 126 0.53 13.91 -20.60
C VAL A 126 0.08 14.42 -19.25
N PRO A 127 -0.49 15.64 -19.20
CA PRO A 127 -1.06 16.18 -17.98
C PRO A 127 -2.28 15.36 -17.50
N PRO A 128 -2.68 15.52 -16.23
CA PRO A 128 -3.87 14.86 -15.69
C PRO A 128 -5.14 15.16 -16.49
N GLY A 129 -6.09 14.23 -16.44
CA GLY A 129 -7.43 14.43 -16.99
C GLY A 129 -8.20 15.56 -16.30
N THR A 130 -9.26 16.06 -16.93
CA THR A 130 -10.11 17.12 -16.36
C THR A 130 -11.01 16.61 -15.22
N ASP A 131 -11.14 15.28 -15.12
CA ASP A 131 -11.90 14.49 -14.15
C ASP A 131 -11.07 14.09 -12.91
N GLU A 132 -9.85 14.60 -12.75
CA GLU A 132 -9.02 14.33 -11.58
C GLU A 132 -8.22 15.55 -11.10
N ILE A 133 -7.74 15.48 -9.85
CA ILE A 133 -6.75 16.39 -9.28
C ILE A 133 -5.63 15.56 -8.69
N LYS A 134 -4.43 15.76 -9.25
CA LYS A 134 -3.20 15.10 -8.81
C LYS A 134 -2.29 15.99 -7.97
N ASP A 135 -2.58 17.28 -7.86
CA ASP A 135 -1.85 18.19 -7.00
C ASP A 135 -1.96 17.74 -5.53
N ASN A 136 -0.80 17.61 -4.86
CA ASN A 136 -0.73 17.14 -3.47
C ASN A 136 -1.46 15.80 -3.22
N GLN A 137 -1.52 14.90 -4.22
CA GLN A 137 -2.15 13.58 -4.07
C GLN A 137 -1.37 12.60 -3.17
N TRP A 138 -0.13 12.96 -2.79
CA TRP A 138 0.76 12.18 -1.94
C TRP A 138 1.17 10.83 -2.56
N LEU A 139 1.53 10.82 -3.85
CA LEU A 139 2.07 9.62 -4.49
C LEU A 139 3.42 9.24 -3.85
N GLY A 140 3.54 7.99 -3.40
CA GLY A 140 4.69 7.53 -2.61
C GLY A 140 4.44 7.53 -1.11
N VAL A 141 3.19 7.76 -0.65
CA VAL A 141 2.82 7.59 0.76
C VAL A 141 3.05 6.16 1.23
N THR A 142 2.78 5.19 0.35
CA THR A 142 2.95 3.76 0.58
C THR A 142 3.72 3.21 -0.61
N VAL A 143 4.85 2.56 -0.35
CA VAL A 143 5.66 1.83 -1.33
C VAL A 143 5.92 0.44 -0.78
N ARG A 144 5.63 -0.59 -1.59
CA ARG A 144 5.78 -2.01 -1.22
C ARG A 144 6.27 -2.81 -2.41
N SER A 145 7.13 -3.80 -2.17
CA SER A 145 7.60 -4.74 -3.19
C SER A 145 7.23 -6.16 -2.78
N GLN A 146 6.94 -7.03 -3.75
CA GLN A 146 6.87 -8.47 -3.53
C GLN A 146 8.26 -9.11 -3.32
N GLY A 147 9.34 -8.36 -3.51
CA GLY A 147 10.70 -8.84 -3.39
C GLY A 147 11.32 -9.17 -4.75
N VAL A 148 11.93 -10.35 -4.85
CA VAL A 148 12.77 -10.75 -5.98
C VAL A 148 11.93 -11.06 -7.23
N GLY A 149 12.14 -10.31 -8.30
CA GLY A 149 11.43 -10.48 -9.58
C GLY A 149 9.92 -10.25 -9.49
N GLY A 150 9.43 -9.69 -8.39
CA GLY A 150 8.02 -9.47 -8.13
C GLY A 150 7.55 -8.05 -8.45
N LYS A 151 6.24 -7.84 -8.39
CA LYS A 151 5.61 -6.54 -8.64
C LYS A 151 5.86 -5.55 -7.49
N VAL A 152 5.65 -4.28 -7.79
CA VAL A 152 5.78 -3.15 -6.86
C VAL A 152 4.47 -2.37 -6.80
N MET A 153 4.07 -1.92 -5.62
CA MET A 153 2.91 -1.06 -5.43
C MET A 153 3.35 0.30 -4.91
N VAL A 154 2.79 1.36 -5.50
CA VAL A 154 2.92 2.74 -5.01
C VAL A 154 1.56 3.44 -4.97
N CYS A 155 1.22 4.07 -3.84
CA CYS A 155 -0.09 4.68 -3.65
C CYS A 155 -0.06 6.20 -3.51
N ALA A 156 -1.20 6.82 -3.82
CA ALA A 156 -1.53 8.22 -3.67
C ALA A 156 -2.89 8.36 -2.96
N HIS A 157 -2.88 8.26 -1.63
CA HIS A 157 -4.11 8.22 -0.82
C HIS A 157 -4.93 9.52 -0.79
N ARG A 158 -4.39 10.63 -1.33
CA ARG A 158 -5.09 11.92 -1.44
C ARG A 158 -5.48 12.27 -2.87
N HIS A 159 -5.37 11.33 -3.80
CA HIS A 159 -5.89 11.51 -5.16
C HIS A 159 -7.39 11.83 -5.13
N ILE A 160 -7.78 12.82 -5.94
CA ILE A 160 -9.14 13.31 -6.01
C ILE A 160 -9.71 13.04 -7.40
N VAL A 161 -10.91 12.46 -7.42
CA VAL A 161 -11.74 12.33 -8.61
C VAL A 161 -12.75 13.48 -8.63
N LYS A 162 -12.90 14.14 -9.78
CA LYS A 162 -13.84 15.22 -10.01
C LYS A 162 -15.07 14.73 -10.75
N THR A 163 -16.24 15.16 -10.29
CA THR A 163 -17.49 15.12 -11.04
C THR A 163 -17.95 16.55 -11.32
N ALA A 164 -19.07 16.73 -12.02
CA ALA A 164 -19.59 18.06 -12.35
C ALA A 164 -19.74 18.98 -11.11
N ASP A 165 -20.23 18.43 -10.00
CA ASP A 165 -20.59 19.19 -8.81
C ASP A 165 -19.76 18.82 -7.56
N SER A 166 -18.79 17.91 -7.66
CA SER A 166 -18.11 17.38 -6.48
C SER A 166 -16.68 16.91 -6.72
N GLN A 167 -15.93 16.82 -5.62
CA GLN A 167 -14.56 16.32 -5.57
C GLN A 167 -14.48 15.24 -4.50
N TRP A 168 -14.01 14.05 -4.89
CA TRP A 168 -13.98 12.87 -4.04
C TRP A 168 -12.54 12.43 -3.78
N GLY A 169 -12.11 12.50 -2.51
CA GLY A 169 -10.79 12.04 -2.07
C GLY A 169 -10.73 10.51 -1.98
N GLN A 170 -10.72 9.84 -3.13
CA GLN A 170 -10.82 8.39 -3.19
C GLN A 170 -9.48 7.68 -2.99
N GLY A 171 -8.37 8.29 -3.40
CA GLY A 171 -7.07 7.63 -3.40
C GLY A 171 -6.94 6.57 -4.50
N GLN A 172 -5.70 6.18 -4.81
CA GLN A 172 -5.39 5.17 -5.82
C GLN A 172 -4.02 4.53 -5.56
N CYS A 173 -3.80 3.34 -6.12
CA CYS A 173 -2.51 2.66 -6.09
C CYS A 173 -2.12 2.13 -7.48
N TYR A 174 -0.91 2.44 -7.92
CA TYR A 174 -0.29 1.88 -9.12
C TYR A 174 0.39 0.58 -8.75
N ILE A 175 0.21 -0.43 -9.60
CA ILE A 175 0.98 -1.67 -9.61
C ILE A 175 1.97 -1.57 -10.76
N LEU A 176 3.22 -1.89 -10.47
CA LEU A 176 4.32 -1.88 -11.41
C LEU A 176 4.87 -3.30 -11.55
N SER A 177 5.35 -3.62 -12.75
CA SER A 177 6.09 -4.85 -13.03
C SER A 177 7.43 -4.90 -12.29
N GLN A 178 8.13 -6.03 -12.41
CA GLN A 178 9.44 -6.26 -11.80
C GLN A 178 10.56 -5.34 -12.34
N ASP A 179 10.40 -4.79 -13.54
CA ASP A 179 11.28 -3.77 -14.13
C ASP A 179 10.75 -2.33 -13.91
N LEU A 180 9.79 -2.18 -12.99
CA LEU A 180 9.21 -0.90 -12.55
C LEU A 180 8.45 -0.14 -13.65
N LYS A 181 7.90 -0.85 -14.64
CA LYS A 181 6.97 -0.29 -15.62
C LYS A 181 5.54 -0.37 -15.11
N TYR A 182 4.68 0.49 -15.63
CA TYR A 182 3.25 0.45 -15.30
C TYR A 182 2.64 -0.91 -15.67
N ASP A 183 1.85 -1.49 -14.77
CA ASP A 183 1.16 -2.76 -14.98
C ASP A 183 -0.35 -2.59 -14.80
N ASP A 184 -0.80 -2.05 -13.66
CA ASP A 184 -2.22 -1.90 -13.34
C ASP A 184 -2.47 -0.70 -12.41
N LEU A 185 -3.73 -0.26 -12.32
CA LEU A 185 -4.19 0.83 -11.46
C LEU A 185 -5.37 0.37 -10.59
N LYS A 186 -5.16 0.31 -9.28
CA LYS A 186 -6.19 -0.06 -8.31
C LYS A 186 -6.88 1.16 -7.73
N LYS A 187 -8.16 1.30 -8.07
CA LYS A 187 -9.08 2.33 -7.54
C LYS A 187 -10.27 1.65 -6.82
N PRO A 188 -10.08 1.09 -5.61
CA PRO A 188 -11.10 0.28 -4.93
C PRO A 188 -12.44 0.98 -4.72
N CYS A 189 -12.45 2.31 -4.69
CA CYS A 189 -13.66 3.11 -4.47
C CYS A 189 -14.27 3.74 -5.71
N SER A 190 -13.64 3.59 -6.87
CA SER A 190 -14.20 4.11 -8.12
C SER A 190 -15.44 3.32 -8.51
N GLY A 191 -16.43 4.01 -9.10
CA GLY A 191 -17.72 3.43 -9.45
C GLY A 191 -18.66 3.11 -8.27
N LYS A 192 -18.24 3.34 -7.02
CA LYS A 192 -19.09 3.13 -5.84
C LYS A 192 -19.94 4.37 -5.51
N PRO A 193 -21.08 4.22 -4.79
CA PRO A 193 -21.94 5.35 -4.46
C PRO A 193 -21.23 6.46 -3.68
N THR A 194 -21.43 7.70 -4.11
CA THR A 194 -20.89 8.91 -3.48
C THR A 194 -21.97 9.95 -3.18
N ASN A 195 -23.25 9.64 -3.41
CA ASN A 195 -24.36 10.57 -3.24
C ASN A 195 -24.56 11.04 -1.79
N LYS A 196 -24.07 10.27 -0.81
CA LYS A 196 -24.00 10.66 0.60
C LYS A 196 -22.58 11.00 1.07
N ALA A 197 -21.70 11.35 0.13
CA ALA A 197 -20.34 11.81 0.37
C ALA A 197 -19.58 10.90 1.36
N HIS A 198 -19.27 11.42 2.56
CA HIS A 198 -18.50 10.74 3.59
C HIS A 198 -19.23 9.56 4.24
N GLU A 199 -20.57 9.46 4.17
CA GLU A 199 -21.32 8.29 4.66
C GLU A 199 -21.17 7.07 3.73
N GLN A 200 -20.56 7.25 2.56
CA GLN A 200 -20.28 6.21 1.57
C GLN A 200 -18.80 6.25 1.14
N PHE A 201 -18.51 6.28 -0.16
CA PHE A 201 -17.17 6.11 -0.74
C PHE A 201 -16.56 7.41 -1.28
N GLY A 202 -17.11 8.58 -0.92
CA GLY A 202 -16.61 9.87 -1.41
C GLY A 202 -15.23 10.25 -0.87
N TYR A 203 -14.83 9.71 0.29
CA TYR A 203 -13.57 10.04 0.97
C TYR A 203 -12.82 8.79 1.40
N CYS A 204 -12.61 7.84 0.50
CA CYS A 204 -12.00 6.55 0.86
C CYS A 204 -10.56 6.62 1.36
N GLN A 205 -9.75 7.49 0.75
CA GLN A 205 -8.32 7.58 0.97
C GLN A 205 -7.58 6.24 0.80
N ALA A 206 -7.89 5.54 -0.28
CA ALA A 206 -7.31 4.24 -0.57
C ALA A 206 -5.80 4.31 -0.79
N GLY A 207 -5.08 3.35 -0.20
CA GLY A 207 -3.63 3.31 -0.25
C GLY A 207 -2.94 4.08 0.88
N THR A 208 -3.70 4.49 1.90
CA THR A 208 -3.14 4.99 3.18
C THR A 208 -2.22 3.94 3.80
N SER A 209 -2.60 2.68 3.68
CA SER A 209 -1.70 1.54 3.87
C SER A 209 -1.93 0.51 2.79
N GLY A 210 -0.96 -0.40 2.63
CA GLY A 210 -1.08 -1.51 1.73
C GLY A 210 0.12 -2.43 1.81
N LEU A 211 -0.01 -3.62 1.24
CA LEU A 211 1.08 -4.57 1.02
C LEU A 211 0.78 -5.48 -0.17
N LEU A 212 1.84 -6.11 -0.68
CA LEU A 212 1.77 -7.17 -1.66
C LEU A 212 2.11 -8.49 -0.99
N THR A 213 1.40 -9.55 -1.38
CA THR A 213 1.65 -10.91 -0.91
C THR A 213 2.44 -11.69 -1.95
N ALA A 214 3.08 -12.79 -1.55
CA ALA A 214 3.77 -13.68 -2.49
C ALA A 214 2.82 -14.41 -3.46
N GLU A 215 1.52 -14.45 -3.19
CA GLU A 215 0.49 -15.10 -4.02
C GLU A 215 -0.16 -14.14 -5.03
N ASP A 216 0.55 -13.11 -5.50
CA ASP A 216 0.03 -12.09 -6.42
C ASP A 216 -1.29 -11.46 -5.98
N ARG A 217 -1.38 -11.16 -4.67
CA ARG A 217 -2.47 -10.37 -4.12
C ARG A 217 -1.98 -9.06 -3.57
N VAL A 218 -2.79 -8.02 -3.73
CA VAL A 218 -2.58 -6.70 -3.16
C VAL A 218 -3.66 -6.41 -2.13
N VAL A 219 -3.23 -5.98 -0.93
CA VAL A 219 -4.10 -5.50 0.13
C VAL A 219 -3.98 -3.99 0.19
N ILE A 220 -5.12 -3.29 0.17
CA ILE A 220 -5.20 -1.83 0.22
C ILE A 220 -6.09 -1.42 1.39
N GLY A 221 -5.50 -0.74 2.37
CA GLY A 221 -6.23 -0.14 3.47
C GLY A 221 -6.90 1.18 3.06
N THR A 222 -8.16 1.36 3.47
CA THR A 222 -8.96 2.55 3.14
C THR A 222 -9.68 3.03 4.41
N PRO A 223 -9.12 3.98 5.18
CA PRO A 223 -9.67 4.36 6.49
C PRO A 223 -10.95 5.21 6.42
N GLY A 224 -11.26 5.80 5.26
CA GLY A 224 -12.30 6.82 5.16
C GLY A 224 -13.75 6.39 4.84
N PRO A 225 -14.05 5.24 4.20
CA PRO A 225 -15.43 4.89 3.87
C PRO A 225 -16.36 4.82 5.08
N HIS A 226 -17.64 5.14 4.85
CA HIS A 226 -18.73 5.01 5.82
C HIS A 226 -18.51 5.78 7.13
N THR A 227 -18.33 7.09 7.00
CA THR A 227 -18.09 8.02 8.11
C THR A 227 -16.80 7.64 8.85
N TRP A 228 -15.71 7.51 8.09
CA TRP A 228 -14.39 7.14 8.60
C TRP A 228 -14.40 5.86 9.45
N ARG A 229 -15.33 4.95 9.17
CA ARG A 229 -15.33 3.62 9.76
C ARG A 229 -14.14 2.83 9.23
N GLY A 230 -13.93 2.88 7.92
CA GLY A 230 -12.81 2.26 7.23
C GLY A 230 -13.10 0.84 6.72
N THR A 231 -12.20 0.33 5.88
CA THR A 231 -12.17 -1.05 5.38
C THR A 231 -10.78 -1.38 4.83
N LEU A 232 -10.60 -2.62 4.36
CA LEU A 232 -9.54 -2.98 3.43
C LEU A 232 -10.12 -3.66 2.19
N TYR A 233 -9.38 -3.63 1.09
CA TYR A 233 -9.67 -4.39 -0.12
C TYR A 233 -8.52 -5.33 -0.46
N LEU A 234 -8.86 -6.49 -1.02
CA LEU A 234 -7.93 -7.48 -1.54
C LEU A 234 -8.22 -7.70 -3.03
N PHE A 235 -7.21 -7.54 -3.88
CA PHE A 235 -7.29 -7.82 -5.31
C PHE A 235 -6.25 -8.86 -5.70
N THR A 236 -6.56 -9.68 -6.70
CA THR A 236 -5.52 -10.39 -7.46
C THR A 236 -4.85 -9.45 -8.46
N ILE A 237 -3.56 -9.65 -8.65
CA ILE A 237 -2.72 -8.96 -9.65
C ILE A 237 -1.94 -9.96 -10.52
N SER A 238 -2.32 -11.23 -10.52
CA SER A 238 -1.67 -12.24 -11.37
C SER A 238 -1.89 -11.94 -12.85
N ASP A 239 -0.85 -12.19 -13.65
CA ASP A 239 -0.85 -12.07 -15.11
C ASP A 239 -1.54 -13.27 -15.78
N GLU A 240 -1.69 -14.38 -15.06
CA GLU A 240 -2.32 -15.59 -15.58
C GLU A 240 -3.85 -15.47 -15.62
N PHE A 241 -4.39 -15.12 -16.80
CA PHE A 241 -5.82 -14.91 -17.00
C PHE A 241 -6.71 -16.09 -16.54
N LEU A 242 -6.28 -17.34 -16.76
CA LEU A 242 -7.09 -18.52 -16.48
C LEU A 242 -7.22 -18.85 -14.98
N THR A 243 -6.25 -18.44 -14.17
CA THR A 243 -6.19 -18.69 -12.73
C THR A 243 -6.53 -17.44 -11.91
N ARG A 244 -6.74 -16.30 -12.57
CA ARG A 244 -7.03 -15.01 -11.96
C ARG A 244 -8.42 -14.99 -11.29
N ASP A 245 -8.41 -14.89 -9.97
CA ASP A 245 -9.62 -14.67 -9.17
C ASP A 245 -10.12 -13.22 -9.29
N ASN A 246 -11.16 -13.00 -10.10
CA ASN A 246 -11.75 -11.67 -10.29
C ASN A 246 -12.58 -11.17 -9.09
N THR A 247 -12.71 -11.96 -8.02
CA THR A 247 -13.39 -11.55 -6.81
C THR A 247 -12.56 -10.51 -6.06
N VAL A 248 -13.16 -9.34 -5.83
CA VAL A 248 -12.60 -8.33 -4.93
C VAL A 248 -13.14 -8.62 -3.53
N TYR A 249 -12.23 -8.84 -2.58
CA TYR A 249 -12.62 -9.09 -1.19
C TYR A 249 -12.50 -7.82 -0.35
N ASN A 250 -13.38 -7.68 0.64
CA ASN A 250 -13.39 -6.55 1.56
C ASN A 250 -13.78 -6.98 2.97
N ALA A 251 -13.40 -6.17 3.97
CA ALA A 251 -13.95 -6.33 5.31
C ALA A 251 -15.46 -6.06 5.29
N PRO A 252 -16.25 -6.72 6.15
CA PRO A 252 -17.67 -6.43 6.31
C PRO A 252 -17.93 -4.95 6.57
N MET A 253 -18.93 -4.40 5.88
CA MET A 253 -19.28 -2.98 5.92
C MET A 253 -20.64 -2.74 6.56
N GLN A 254 -20.91 -1.47 6.87
CA GLN A 254 -22.19 -1.00 7.40
C GLN A 254 -22.58 -1.72 8.69
N ASP A 255 -23.74 -2.36 8.72
CA ASP A 255 -24.31 -2.98 9.92
C ASP A 255 -23.56 -4.25 10.35
N PHE A 256 -22.76 -4.82 9.44
CA PHE A 256 -21.93 -6.01 9.72
C PHE A 256 -20.47 -5.66 10.06
N SER A 257 -20.12 -4.37 10.09
CA SER A 257 -18.73 -3.97 10.31
C SER A 257 -18.26 -4.31 11.73
N PRO A 258 -17.01 -4.80 11.90
CA PRO A 258 -16.47 -5.12 13.22
C PRO A 258 -16.16 -3.88 14.07
N VAL A 259 -16.20 -2.68 13.48
CA VAL A 259 -15.84 -1.43 14.15
C VAL A 259 -16.90 -0.35 13.98
N ASN A 260 -16.92 0.59 14.93
CA ASN A 260 -17.81 1.74 14.91
C ASN A 260 -17.36 2.80 13.88
N LYS A 261 -18.21 3.81 13.63
CA LYS A 261 -17.82 4.98 12.85
C LYS A 261 -16.61 5.68 13.48
N TYR A 262 -15.83 6.38 12.66
CA TYR A 262 -14.60 7.09 13.07
C TYR A 262 -13.45 6.22 13.61
N SER A 263 -13.46 4.91 13.33
CA SER A 263 -12.45 3.95 13.81
C SER A 263 -11.19 3.88 12.94
N TYR A 264 -11.27 4.30 11.68
CA TYR A 264 -10.18 4.29 10.69
C TYR A 264 -9.64 2.88 10.38
N LEU A 265 -10.51 1.87 10.28
CA LEU A 265 -10.10 0.53 9.88
C LEU A 265 -9.38 0.54 8.53
N GLY A 266 -8.24 -0.12 8.44
CA GLY A 266 -7.37 -0.07 7.26
C GLY A 266 -6.39 1.11 7.28
N MET A 267 -6.21 1.76 8.44
CA MET A 267 -5.09 2.71 8.65
C MET A 267 -3.75 2.00 8.46
N SER A 268 -3.66 0.75 8.90
CA SER A 268 -2.53 -0.16 8.68
C SER A 268 -3.04 -1.54 8.26
N VAL A 269 -2.23 -2.31 7.54
CA VAL A 269 -2.55 -3.67 7.11
C VAL A 269 -1.33 -4.59 7.26
N ALA A 270 -1.57 -5.86 7.58
CA ALA A 270 -0.58 -6.94 7.60
C ALA A 270 -1.22 -8.25 7.12
N VAL A 271 -0.41 -9.20 6.67
CA VAL A 271 -0.87 -10.51 6.17
C VAL A 271 0.04 -11.60 6.70
N GLY A 272 -0.55 -12.70 7.16
CA GLY A 272 0.21 -13.85 7.62
C GLY A 272 -0.67 -15.08 7.78
N ASN A 273 -0.04 -16.24 7.94
CA ASN A 273 -0.74 -17.47 8.29
C ASN A 273 -0.90 -17.55 9.82
N PHE A 274 -1.81 -16.76 10.37
CA PHE A 274 -2.02 -16.68 11.83
C PHE A 274 -2.76 -17.89 12.43
N PHE A 275 -3.40 -18.71 11.60
CA PHE A 275 -4.33 -19.77 12.05
C PHE A 275 -3.96 -21.17 11.54
N GLY A 276 -2.78 -21.34 10.93
CA GLY A 276 -2.27 -22.63 10.45
C GLY A 276 -3.05 -23.25 9.29
N LYS A 277 -3.75 -22.44 8.49
CA LYS A 277 -4.55 -22.91 7.35
C LYS A 277 -4.18 -22.14 6.09
N ASP A 278 -4.71 -20.93 5.98
CA ASP A 278 -4.55 -20.03 4.84
C ASP A 278 -4.11 -18.64 5.34
N LEU A 279 -3.70 -17.79 4.39
CA LEU A 279 -3.43 -16.38 4.69
C LEU A 279 -4.66 -15.70 5.30
N ALA A 280 -4.42 -15.03 6.42
CA ALA A 280 -5.35 -14.12 7.07
C ALA A 280 -4.82 -12.68 6.98
N TYR A 281 -5.76 -11.74 6.98
CA TYR A 281 -5.52 -10.33 6.69
C TYR A 281 -5.83 -9.53 7.94
N ALA A 282 -4.85 -8.81 8.48
CA ALA A 282 -5.03 -7.94 9.63
C ALA A 282 -5.20 -6.49 9.16
N ALA A 283 -6.09 -5.74 9.79
CA ALA A 283 -6.18 -4.29 9.63
C ALA A 283 -6.32 -3.57 10.97
N GLY A 284 -5.57 -2.49 11.12
CA GLY A 284 -5.62 -1.62 12.27
C GLY A 284 -6.74 -0.58 12.17
N ALA A 285 -7.38 -0.31 13.30
CA ALA A 285 -8.42 0.68 13.51
C ALA A 285 -8.06 1.53 14.76
N PRO A 286 -7.07 2.43 14.64
CA PRO A 286 -6.44 3.09 15.80
C PRO A 286 -7.36 3.97 16.63
N ARG A 287 -8.53 4.34 16.10
CA ARG A 287 -9.50 5.18 16.81
C ARG A 287 -10.67 4.39 17.39
N SER A 288 -10.73 3.09 17.13
CA SER A 288 -11.82 2.25 17.61
C SER A 288 -11.82 2.18 19.14
N ASN A 289 -13.01 2.25 19.75
CA ASN A 289 -13.21 2.13 21.20
C ASN A 289 -12.37 3.11 22.07
N GLY A 290 -11.85 4.20 21.47
CA GLY A 290 -10.98 5.16 22.14
C GLY A 290 -9.55 4.69 22.42
N THR A 291 -9.27 3.38 22.43
CA THR A 291 -7.93 2.81 22.64
C THR A 291 -7.27 2.38 21.33
N GLY A 292 -8.05 1.91 20.35
CA GLY A 292 -7.63 1.32 19.10
C GLY A 292 -7.87 -0.20 19.06
N GLN A 293 -8.00 -0.76 17.86
CA GLN A 293 -8.20 -2.20 17.65
C GLN A 293 -7.37 -2.71 16.46
N VAL A 294 -7.06 -4.01 16.44
CA VAL A 294 -6.60 -4.74 15.25
C VAL A 294 -7.58 -5.86 14.96
N VAL A 295 -8.09 -5.92 13.74
CA VAL A 295 -9.07 -6.93 13.31
C VAL A 295 -8.43 -7.85 12.28
N LEU A 296 -8.51 -9.15 12.52
CA LEU A 296 -8.03 -10.20 11.61
C LEU A 296 -9.21 -10.81 10.85
N PHE A 297 -9.01 -10.97 9.55
CA PHE A 297 -10.00 -11.43 8.60
C PHE A 297 -9.53 -12.70 7.89
N THR A 298 -10.46 -13.61 7.62
CA THR A 298 -10.25 -14.76 6.75
C THR A 298 -11.13 -14.66 5.51
N ARG A 299 -10.58 -15.08 4.38
CA ARG A 299 -11.26 -15.12 3.08
C ARG A 299 -12.01 -16.44 2.91
N ARG A 300 -13.15 -16.41 2.23
CA ARG A 300 -13.79 -17.60 1.63
C ARG A 300 -13.86 -17.39 0.12
N ASP A 301 -13.46 -18.40 -0.64
CA ASP A 301 -13.44 -18.29 -2.11
C ASP A 301 -14.81 -17.87 -2.66
N PHE A 302 -14.79 -16.99 -3.65
CA PHE A 302 -15.97 -16.44 -4.33
C PHE A 302 -16.96 -15.66 -3.46
N LYS A 303 -16.60 -15.35 -2.20
CA LYS A 303 -17.39 -14.50 -1.30
C LYS A 303 -16.64 -13.21 -1.01
N SER A 304 -17.11 -12.09 -1.57
CA SER A 304 -16.46 -10.77 -1.41
C SER A 304 -16.27 -10.36 0.04
N ASP A 305 -17.28 -10.57 0.89
CA ASP A 305 -17.19 -10.21 2.31
C ASP A 305 -16.39 -11.26 3.10
N MET A 306 -15.23 -10.83 3.59
CA MET A 306 -14.39 -11.62 4.48
C MET A 306 -15.07 -11.85 5.84
N ASP A 307 -14.64 -12.87 6.57
CA ASP A 307 -15.11 -13.15 7.91
C ASP A 307 -14.15 -12.62 8.96
N VAL A 308 -14.68 -12.09 10.05
CA VAL A 308 -13.89 -11.66 11.20
C VAL A 308 -13.47 -12.90 11.97
N ALA A 309 -12.16 -13.13 12.07
CA ALA A 309 -11.58 -14.27 12.77
C ALA A 309 -11.15 -13.91 14.20
N LEU A 310 -10.59 -12.72 14.41
CA LEU A 310 -10.10 -12.26 15.72
C LEU A 310 -10.13 -10.74 15.80
N VAL A 311 -10.42 -10.20 16.98
CA VAL A 311 -10.29 -8.77 17.30
C VAL A 311 -9.37 -8.65 18.51
N LEU A 312 -8.38 -7.76 18.40
CA LEU A 312 -7.45 -7.40 19.45
C LEU A 312 -7.73 -5.96 19.89
N ASP A 313 -7.95 -5.75 21.17
CA ASP A 313 -8.23 -4.43 21.76
C ASP A 313 -6.99 -3.79 22.36
N GLY A 314 -6.83 -2.49 22.14
CA GLY A 314 -5.84 -1.68 22.83
C GLY A 314 -6.21 -1.44 24.29
N GLU A 315 -5.19 -1.34 25.15
CA GLU A 315 -5.38 -1.24 26.60
C GLU A 315 -5.45 0.22 27.10
N GLN A 316 -4.73 1.13 26.44
CA GLN A 316 -4.60 2.52 26.87
C GLN A 316 -5.41 3.47 25.98
N PHE A 317 -6.18 4.36 26.63
CA PHE A 317 -6.93 5.41 25.94
C PHE A 317 -6.02 6.31 25.10
N ALA A 318 -6.44 6.60 23.87
CA ALA A 318 -5.72 7.39 22.88
C ALA A 318 -4.31 6.87 22.52
N SER A 319 -3.99 5.61 22.84
CA SER A 319 -2.71 4.99 22.46
C SER A 319 -2.58 4.72 20.95
N SER A 320 -3.70 4.80 20.21
CA SER A 320 -3.74 4.50 18.78
C SER A 320 -3.34 3.06 18.47
N TYR A 321 -3.79 2.09 19.28
CA TYR A 321 -3.50 0.68 19.05
C TYR A 321 -3.97 0.22 17.66
N GLY A 322 -3.06 -0.31 16.86
CA GLY A 322 -3.29 -0.60 15.44
C GLY A 322 -2.91 0.53 14.47
N TYR A 323 -2.20 1.58 14.93
CA TYR A 323 -1.67 2.61 14.03
C TYR A 323 -0.74 2.04 12.96
N GLU A 324 0.12 1.10 13.35
CA GLU A 324 0.99 0.33 12.46
C GLU A 324 1.02 -1.13 12.95
N ILE A 325 1.02 -2.07 12.00
CA ILE A 325 1.04 -3.51 12.29
C ILE A 325 2.01 -4.20 11.35
N THR A 326 2.66 -5.24 11.85
CA THR A 326 3.55 -6.10 11.09
C THR A 326 3.33 -7.55 11.51
N SER A 327 3.66 -8.47 10.62
CA SER A 327 3.54 -9.91 10.83
C SER A 327 4.91 -10.54 10.64
N ALA A 328 5.34 -11.33 11.62
CA ALA A 328 6.57 -12.09 11.56
C ALA A 328 6.41 -13.37 12.39
N ASP A 329 7.03 -14.44 11.94
CA ASP A 329 7.33 -15.57 12.80
C ASP A 329 8.57 -15.21 13.64
N VAL A 330 8.37 -15.12 14.96
CA VAL A 330 9.38 -14.65 15.91
C VAL A 330 10.03 -15.80 16.70
N ASN A 331 9.47 -17.01 16.61
CA ASN A 331 9.84 -18.16 17.43
C ASN A 331 10.21 -19.40 16.61
N GLY A 332 9.99 -19.39 15.30
CA GLY A 332 10.45 -20.43 14.37
C GLY A 332 9.73 -21.76 14.53
N ASP A 333 8.44 -21.74 14.89
CA ASP A 333 7.65 -22.96 15.15
C ASP A 333 7.15 -23.70 13.90
#